data_AF-A0A1I7ZJK3-F1
#
_entry.id   AF-A0A1I7ZJK3-F1
#
_cell.length_a   1.000
_cell.length_b   1.000
_cell.length_c   1.000
_cell.angle_alpha   90.00
_cell.angle_beta   90.00
_cell.angle_gamma   90.00
#
_symmetry.space_group_name_H-M   'P 1'
#
loop_
_entity.id
_entity.type
_entity.pdbx_description
1 polymer ?
#
loop_
_entity_poly.entity_id
_entity_poly.type
_entity_poly.pdbx_seq_one_letter_code
_entity_poly.pdbx_strand_id
1 'polypeptide(L)'
;MQLALLFFFVLGFSCNASFTQSEGLDSSLCSFGSFLSALDTFVRVAKLPSSLNYTSNGVNIQKVVNDDLQEAYLSGGADAARERFFSICSAKQQMFQQMLPSNLKNCIDATTFLSRGLSASTSYALKKFFERLGYQCGPAFSTYLHNMDRFMFAKVNMTASLKTCSKAFLHGMQTTDETVFCRAMRDYGLCQANVYLIASNNMELAYSVCETTRIGEVVTLPLCSTSDYYCSVELIEQQN
;
A
#
# COMPACT_ATOMS: atom_id res chain seq x y z
N MET A 1 -11.92 54.78 47.52
CA MET A 1 -10.88 54.75 46.46
C MET A 1 -10.20 53.40 46.53
N GLN A 2 -10.61 52.46 45.67
CA GLN A 2 -10.18 51.06 45.68
C GLN A 2 -8.87 50.90 44.90
N LEU A 3 -7.89 50.22 45.52
CA LEU A 3 -6.70 49.67 44.88
C LEU A 3 -7.11 48.51 43.96
N ALA A 4 -6.71 48.56 42.69
CA ALA A 4 -6.83 47.44 41.77
C ALA A 4 -5.61 46.51 41.92
N LEU A 5 -5.86 45.29 42.38
CA LEU A 5 -4.94 44.16 42.36
C LEU A 5 -5.03 43.47 40.98
N LEU A 6 -3.95 43.53 40.21
CA LEU A 6 -3.76 42.74 38.99
C LEU A 6 -3.41 41.29 39.37
N PHE A 7 -4.37 40.38 39.24
CA PHE A 7 -4.13 38.94 39.28
C PHE A 7 -3.69 38.45 37.91
N PHE A 8 -2.46 37.95 37.82
CA PHE A 8 -1.97 37.14 36.71
C PHE A 8 -2.65 35.76 36.76
N PHE A 9 -3.56 35.49 35.82
CA PHE A 9 -4.03 34.13 35.54
C PHE A 9 -3.00 33.43 34.64
N VAL A 10 -2.13 32.62 35.24
CA VAL A 10 -1.36 31.61 34.51
C VAL A 10 -2.31 30.44 34.24
N LEU A 11 -2.91 30.41 33.05
CA LEU A 11 -3.61 29.23 32.55
C LEU A 11 -2.55 28.19 32.19
N GLY A 12 -2.22 27.35 33.16
CA GLY A 12 -1.53 26.09 32.91
C GLY A 12 -2.46 25.20 32.09
N PHE A 13 -2.24 25.16 30.77
CA PHE A 13 -2.73 24.08 29.93
C PHE A 13 -1.98 22.81 30.31
N SER A 14 -2.48 22.11 31.33
CA SER A 14 -2.19 20.69 31.50
C SER A 14 -2.84 19.94 30.35
N CYS A 15 -2.04 19.65 29.31
CA CYS A 15 -2.31 18.57 28.36
C CYS A 15 -2.31 17.24 29.11
N ASN A 16 -3.34 16.99 29.91
CA ASN A 16 -3.79 15.62 30.13
C ASN A 16 -4.52 15.20 28.86
N ALA A 17 -3.73 14.93 27.82
CA ALA A 17 -4.13 13.99 26.81
C ALA A 17 -4.21 12.64 27.53
N SER A 18 -5.34 12.42 28.21
CA SER A 18 -5.82 11.06 28.40
C SER A 18 -5.87 10.50 26.99
N PHE A 19 -4.90 9.63 26.69
CA PHE A 19 -5.11 8.59 25.70
C PHE A 19 -6.36 7.87 26.19
N THR A 20 -7.53 8.30 25.71
CA THR A 20 -8.64 7.39 25.55
C THR A 20 -8.04 6.26 24.75
N GLN A 21 -7.75 5.15 25.44
CA GLN A 21 -7.67 3.85 24.80
C GLN A 21 -8.84 3.85 23.82
N SER A 22 -8.52 3.91 22.53
CA SER A 22 -9.34 3.31 21.49
C SER A 22 -9.97 2.10 22.14
N GLU A 23 -11.31 2.08 22.22
CA GLU A 23 -12.08 0.96 22.79
C GLU A 23 -11.30 -0.33 22.58
N GLY A 24 -10.95 -0.99 23.69
CA GLY A 24 -10.13 -2.20 23.69
C GLY A 24 -10.84 -3.29 22.89
N LEU A 25 -10.72 -3.22 21.58
CA LEU A 25 -11.14 -4.22 20.63
C LEU A 25 -10.16 -5.36 20.79
N ASP A 26 -10.71 -6.44 21.32
CA ASP A 26 -9.98 -7.54 21.91
C ASP A 26 -8.96 -8.14 20.92
N SER A 27 -7.68 -7.83 21.12
CA SER A 27 -6.57 -8.43 20.38
C SER A 27 -6.52 -9.95 20.51
N SER A 28 -7.28 -10.55 21.45
CA SER A 28 -7.49 -12.00 21.55
C SER A 28 -8.24 -12.57 20.34
N LEU A 29 -9.04 -11.75 19.62
CA LEU A 29 -9.75 -12.17 18.42
C LEU A 29 -8.85 -12.25 17.17
N CYS A 30 -7.65 -11.66 17.23
CA CYS A 30 -6.60 -11.81 16.22
C CYS A 30 -5.64 -12.93 16.62
N SER A 31 -6.07 -14.18 16.43
CA SER A 31 -5.16 -15.32 16.56
C SER A 31 -4.08 -15.23 15.49
N PHE A 32 -2.83 -15.02 15.92
CA PHE A 32 -1.67 -15.02 15.04
C PHE A 32 -1.56 -16.35 14.26
N GLY A 33 -1.99 -17.47 14.86
CA GLY A 33 -2.10 -18.76 14.17
C GLY A 33 -3.16 -18.76 13.06
N SER A 34 -4.30 -18.12 13.27
CA SER A 34 -5.33 -17.96 12.22
C SER A 34 -4.86 -17.05 11.09
N PHE A 35 -4.09 -16.01 11.41
CA PHE A 35 -3.45 -15.16 10.41
C PHE A 35 -2.42 -15.93 9.57
N LEU A 36 -1.53 -16.71 10.20
CA LEU A 36 -0.56 -17.54 9.48
C LEU A 36 -1.26 -18.61 8.64
N SER A 37 -2.34 -19.22 9.15
CA SER A 37 -3.15 -20.19 8.40
C SER A 37 -3.86 -19.54 7.20
N ALA A 38 -4.37 -18.31 7.35
CA ALA A 38 -4.98 -17.60 6.24
C ALA A 38 -3.94 -17.21 5.18
N LEU A 39 -2.75 -16.77 5.62
CA LEU A 39 -1.63 -16.47 4.72
C LEU A 39 -1.13 -17.73 3.99
N ASP A 40 -1.06 -18.89 4.66
CA ASP A 40 -0.78 -20.18 4.02
C ASP A 40 -1.85 -20.53 2.97
N THR A 41 -3.13 -20.35 3.28
CA THR A 41 -4.20 -20.49 2.29
C THR A 41 -3.99 -19.56 1.10
N PHE A 42 -3.66 -18.29 1.32
CA PHE A 42 -3.38 -17.35 0.24
C PHE A 42 -2.24 -17.88 -0.64
N VAL A 43 -1.11 -18.25 -0.05
CA VAL A 43 0.05 -18.77 -0.77
C VAL A 43 -0.31 -20.00 -1.59
N ARG A 44 -1.04 -20.96 -1.00
CA ARG A 44 -1.47 -22.18 -1.66
C ARG A 44 -2.45 -21.92 -2.81
N VAL A 45 -3.48 -21.11 -2.58
CA VAL A 45 -4.52 -20.81 -3.58
C VAL A 45 -3.98 -19.92 -4.69
N ALA A 46 -3.15 -18.93 -4.33
CA ALA A 46 -2.40 -18.14 -5.27
C ALA A 46 -1.22 -18.90 -5.88
N LYS A 47 -1.00 -20.19 -5.56
CA LYS A 47 0.07 -21.04 -6.12
C LYS A 47 1.43 -20.33 -6.15
N LEU A 48 1.76 -19.59 -5.11
CA LEU A 48 3.06 -18.92 -5.03
C LEU A 48 4.17 -19.96 -4.77
N PRO A 49 5.42 -19.72 -5.21
CA PRO A 49 6.52 -20.64 -4.99
C PRO A 49 6.67 -21.09 -3.54
N SER A 50 6.73 -22.40 -3.29
CA SER A 50 6.80 -22.97 -1.94
C SER A 50 8.11 -22.67 -1.19
N SER A 51 9.14 -22.20 -1.90
CA SER A 51 10.44 -21.78 -1.35
C SER A 51 10.40 -20.42 -0.65
N LEU A 52 9.29 -19.70 -0.71
CA LEU A 52 9.15 -18.40 -0.06
C LEU A 52 8.98 -18.54 1.44
N ASN A 53 9.94 -18.03 2.20
CA ASN A 53 9.76 -17.85 3.64
C ASN A 53 9.05 -16.51 3.92
N TYR A 54 7.72 -16.57 4.00
CA TYR A 54 6.84 -15.44 4.26
C TYR A 54 6.99 -14.86 5.68
N THR A 55 7.58 -15.61 6.61
CA THR A 55 7.78 -15.20 8.01
C THR A 55 9.08 -14.44 8.25
N SER A 56 10.00 -14.39 7.27
CA SER A 56 11.31 -13.75 7.43
C SER A 56 11.61 -12.63 6.44
N ASN A 57 10.81 -12.46 5.37
CA ASN A 57 11.06 -11.40 4.38
C ASN A 57 9.83 -11.01 3.54
N GLY A 58 8.97 -10.12 4.04
CA GLY A 58 7.77 -9.67 3.32
C GLY A 58 8.04 -8.89 2.01
N VAL A 59 9.27 -8.37 1.81
CA VAL A 59 9.69 -7.74 0.53
C VAL A 59 9.71 -8.77 -0.61
N ASN A 60 9.92 -10.06 -0.29
CA ASN A 60 9.93 -11.12 -1.29
C ASN A 60 8.53 -11.43 -1.84
N ILE A 61 7.44 -11.17 -1.09
CA ILE A 61 6.10 -11.62 -1.50
C ILE A 61 5.51 -10.74 -2.60
N GLN A 62 5.53 -9.41 -2.40
CA GLN A 62 5.08 -8.46 -3.43
C GLN A 62 5.94 -8.59 -4.69
N LYS A 63 7.25 -8.74 -4.51
CA LYS A 63 8.18 -8.96 -5.61
C LYS A 63 7.83 -10.24 -6.37
N VAL A 64 7.64 -11.36 -5.67
CA VAL A 64 7.24 -12.62 -6.32
C VAL A 64 5.93 -12.49 -7.05
N VAL A 65 4.90 -11.89 -6.45
CA VAL A 65 3.62 -11.67 -7.15
C VAL A 65 3.83 -10.84 -8.41
N ASN A 66 4.68 -9.82 -8.36
CA ASN A 66 5.00 -9.00 -9.52
C ASN A 66 5.78 -9.77 -10.60
N ASP A 67 6.75 -10.59 -10.21
CA ASP A 67 7.59 -11.40 -11.09
C ASP A 67 6.75 -12.52 -11.74
N ASP A 68 5.86 -13.15 -10.98
CA ASP A 68 4.94 -14.20 -11.44
C ASP A 68 3.89 -13.68 -12.44
N LEU A 69 3.36 -12.46 -12.22
CA LEU A 69 2.51 -11.79 -13.21
C LEU A 69 3.29 -11.47 -14.50
N GLN A 70 4.56 -11.06 -14.37
CA GLN A 70 5.43 -10.80 -15.51
C GLN A 70 5.75 -12.07 -16.28
N GLU A 71 6.06 -13.17 -15.59
CA GLU A 71 6.31 -14.47 -16.21
C GLU A 71 5.07 -15.01 -16.95
N ALA A 72 3.89 -14.89 -16.35
CA ALA A 72 2.62 -15.25 -17.00
C ALA A 72 2.42 -14.45 -18.29
N TYR A 73 2.73 -13.15 -18.28
CA TYR A 73 2.68 -12.32 -19.49
C TYR A 73 3.70 -12.75 -20.55
N LEU A 74 4.94 -13.00 -20.15
CA LEU A 74 6.01 -13.37 -21.08
C LEU A 74 5.80 -14.76 -21.73
N SER A 75 5.10 -15.66 -21.04
CA SER A 75 4.87 -17.04 -21.51
C SER A 75 3.53 -17.24 -22.21
N GLY A 76 2.48 -16.50 -21.84
CA GLY A 76 1.12 -16.68 -22.33
C GLY A 76 0.37 -15.39 -22.68
N GLY A 77 1.07 -14.26 -22.70
CA GLY A 77 0.53 -12.95 -23.07
C GLY A 77 -0.49 -12.40 -22.07
N ALA A 78 -1.32 -11.48 -22.55
CA ALA A 78 -2.26 -10.73 -21.72
C ALA A 78 -3.35 -11.60 -21.08
N ASP A 79 -3.77 -12.69 -21.74
CA ASP A 79 -4.79 -13.59 -21.21
C ASP A 79 -4.25 -14.38 -20.01
N ALA A 80 -3.05 -14.97 -20.11
CA ALA A 80 -2.41 -15.66 -19.00
C ALA A 80 -2.13 -14.70 -17.83
N ALA A 81 -1.68 -13.47 -18.11
CA ALA A 81 -1.51 -12.45 -17.07
C ALA A 81 -2.83 -12.05 -16.40
N ARG A 82 -3.94 -11.94 -17.16
CA ARG A 82 -5.28 -11.66 -16.60
C ARG A 82 -5.76 -12.78 -15.69
N GLU A 83 -5.68 -14.02 -16.15
CA GLU A 83 -6.06 -15.19 -15.36
C GLU A 83 -5.24 -15.26 -14.07
N ARG A 84 -3.94 -15.01 -14.17
CA ARG A 84 -3.05 -15.02 -13.03
C ARG A 84 -3.37 -13.91 -12.04
N PHE A 85 -3.62 -12.71 -12.52
CA PHE A 85 -4.02 -11.57 -11.71
C PHE A 85 -5.35 -11.80 -10.99
N PHE A 86 -6.35 -12.32 -11.71
CA PHE A 86 -7.63 -12.70 -11.14
C PHE A 86 -7.44 -13.75 -10.03
N SER A 87 -6.66 -14.81 -10.29
CA SER A 87 -6.37 -15.87 -9.32
C SER A 87 -5.73 -15.33 -8.03
N ILE A 88 -4.77 -14.41 -8.12
CA ILE A 88 -4.13 -13.78 -6.96
C ILE A 88 -5.15 -12.96 -6.16
N CYS A 89 -6.00 -12.19 -6.83
CA CYS A 89 -7.03 -11.40 -6.15
C CYS A 89 -8.13 -12.26 -5.51
N SER A 90 -8.55 -13.35 -6.17
CA SER A 90 -9.48 -14.33 -5.58
C SER A 90 -8.87 -15.04 -4.37
N ALA A 91 -7.59 -15.42 -4.43
CA ALA A 91 -6.88 -16.02 -3.29
C ALA A 91 -6.84 -15.07 -2.10
N LYS A 92 -6.59 -13.78 -2.35
CA LYS A 92 -6.60 -12.74 -1.32
C LYS A 92 -7.99 -12.56 -0.70
N GLN A 93 -9.04 -12.57 -1.52
CA GLN A 93 -10.42 -12.53 -1.03
C GLN A 93 -10.73 -13.74 -0.12
N GLN A 94 -10.34 -14.95 -0.52
CA GLN A 94 -10.55 -16.16 0.28
C GLN A 94 -9.78 -16.13 1.61
N MET A 95 -8.55 -15.63 1.60
CA MET A 95 -7.78 -15.40 2.83
C MET A 95 -8.51 -14.45 3.77
N PHE A 96 -9.04 -13.33 3.27
CA PHE A 96 -9.82 -12.43 4.10
C PHE A 96 -11.13 -13.04 4.59
N GLN A 97 -11.76 -13.94 3.84
CA GLN A 97 -12.94 -14.65 4.33
C GLN A 97 -12.61 -15.62 5.48
N GLN A 98 -11.38 -16.17 5.52
CA GLN A 98 -10.92 -17.00 6.64
C GLN A 98 -10.56 -16.18 7.89
N MET A 99 -10.29 -14.88 7.73
CA MET A 99 -10.08 -13.94 8.83
C MET A 99 -11.42 -13.27 9.15
N LEU A 100 -12.07 -13.59 10.29
CA LEU A 100 -13.39 -13.05 10.65
C LEU A 100 -13.53 -11.54 10.36
N PRO A 101 -14.59 -11.07 9.65
CA PRO A 101 -14.66 -9.73 9.06
C PRO A 101 -14.52 -8.56 10.05
N SER A 102 -14.92 -8.73 11.31
CA SER A 102 -15.00 -7.66 12.30
C SER A 102 -13.65 -7.17 12.85
N ASN A 103 -12.55 -7.88 12.59
CA ASN A 103 -11.24 -7.57 13.20
C ASN A 103 -10.09 -7.36 12.20
N LEU A 104 -10.42 -7.33 10.91
CA LEU A 104 -9.45 -7.48 9.82
C LEU A 104 -8.38 -6.37 9.78
N LYS A 105 -8.78 -5.11 10.05
CA LYS A 105 -7.88 -3.96 10.11
C LYS A 105 -6.97 -3.97 11.35
N ASN A 106 -7.44 -4.55 12.46
CA ASN A 106 -6.70 -4.64 13.71
C ASN A 106 -5.72 -5.83 13.73
N CYS A 107 -6.03 -6.88 12.97
CA CYS A 107 -5.15 -8.05 12.82
C CYS A 107 -3.99 -7.82 11.84
N ILE A 108 -4.16 -6.91 10.87
CA ILE A 108 -3.15 -6.56 9.87
C ILE A 108 -2.49 -5.24 10.27
N ASP A 109 -1.83 -5.25 11.44
CA ASP A 109 -1.04 -4.12 11.92
C ASP A 109 0.34 -4.56 12.39
N ALA A 110 1.34 -3.71 12.16
CA ALA A 110 2.72 -3.99 12.50
C ALA A 110 2.92 -4.16 14.01
N THR A 111 2.17 -3.44 14.85
CA THR A 111 2.21 -3.57 16.31
C THR A 111 1.63 -4.90 16.78
N THR A 112 0.56 -5.39 16.12
CA THR A 112 0.00 -6.73 16.34
C THR A 112 1.04 -7.81 16.03
N PHE A 113 1.80 -7.67 14.95
CA PHE A 113 2.87 -8.62 14.61
C PHE A 113 4.07 -8.54 15.57
N LEU A 114 4.48 -7.33 15.98
CA LEU A 114 5.56 -7.10 16.95
C LEU A 114 5.25 -7.72 18.32
N SER A 115 4.03 -7.51 18.84
CA SER A 115 3.59 -8.07 20.12
C SER A 115 3.56 -9.61 20.15
N ARG A 116 3.66 -10.26 18.99
CA ARG A 116 3.69 -11.72 18.83
C ARG A 116 5.09 -12.27 18.50
N GLY A 117 6.14 -11.44 18.63
CA GLY A 117 7.54 -11.87 18.56
C GLY A 117 8.17 -11.82 17.16
N LEU A 118 7.50 -11.26 16.16
CA LEU A 118 8.13 -10.98 14.87
C LEU A 118 9.08 -9.78 14.96
N SER A 119 10.15 -9.78 14.16
CA SER A 119 11.04 -8.63 14.06
C SER A 119 10.30 -7.43 13.46
N ALA A 120 10.72 -6.21 13.82
CA ALA A 120 10.14 -4.99 13.26
C ALA A 120 10.15 -5.00 11.73
N SER A 121 11.26 -5.39 11.10
CA SER A 121 11.37 -5.48 9.65
C SER A 121 10.33 -6.43 9.03
N THR A 122 10.08 -7.59 9.65
CA THR A 122 9.09 -8.57 9.19
C THR A 122 7.67 -8.04 9.35
N SER A 123 7.36 -7.50 10.53
CA SER A 123 6.05 -6.93 10.85
C SER A 123 5.65 -5.81 9.88
N TYR A 124 6.58 -4.89 9.60
CA TYR A 124 6.35 -3.84 8.60
C TYR A 124 6.19 -4.39 7.19
N ALA A 125 6.97 -5.41 6.81
CA ALA A 125 6.90 -5.97 5.47
C ALA A 125 5.60 -6.75 5.21
N LEU A 126 5.10 -7.49 6.21
CA LEU A 126 3.80 -8.16 6.14
C LEU A 126 2.66 -7.14 6.01
N LYS A 127 2.63 -6.13 6.88
CA LYS A 127 1.66 -5.02 6.79
C LYS A 127 1.66 -4.38 5.39
N LYS A 128 2.85 -4.04 4.87
CA LYS A 128 3.04 -3.50 3.52
C LYS A 128 2.49 -4.42 2.43
N PHE A 129 2.70 -5.73 2.52
CA PHE A 129 2.19 -6.68 1.54
C PHE A 129 0.64 -6.61 1.45
N PHE A 130 -0.08 -6.61 2.58
CA PHE A 130 -1.55 -6.58 2.56
C PHE A 130 -2.09 -5.26 2.02
N GLU A 131 -1.50 -4.16 2.44
CA GLU A 131 -1.83 -2.80 1.99
C GLU A 131 -1.59 -2.68 0.49
N ARG A 132 -0.44 -3.18 0.02
CA ARG A 132 -0.05 -3.10 -1.39
C ARG A 132 -0.83 -4.04 -2.30
N LEU A 133 -1.13 -5.26 -1.88
CA LEU A 133 -2.10 -6.06 -2.63
C LEU A 133 -3.51 -5.44 -2.61
N GLY A 134 -3.80 -4.57 -1.64
CA GLY A 134 -5.11 -3.91 -1.50
C GLY A 134 -5.35 -2.96 -2.65
N TYR A 135 -4.30 -2.29 -3.09
CA TYR A 135 -4.35 -1.43 -4.26
C TYR A 135 -4.56 -2.24 -5.55
N GLN A 136 -3.92 -3.41 -5.70
CA GLN A 136 -3.99 -4.21 -6.94
C GLN A 136 -5.35 -4.89 -7.11
N CYS A 137 -5.90 -5.38 -6.01
CA CYS A 137 -7.17 -6.09 -5.97
C CYS A 137 -8.33 -5.21 -5.49
N GLY A 138 -8.12 -3.89 -5.47
CA GLY A 138 -9.06 -2.90 -4.96
C GLY A 138 -9.89 -2.25 -6.07
N PRO A 139 -10.34 -1.00 -5.88
CA PRO A 139 -11.21 -0.30 -6.85
C PRO A 139 -10.67 -0.22 -8.28
N ALA A 140 -9.35 -0.20 -8.46
CA ALA A 140 -8.70 -0.16 -9.78
C ALA A 140 -8.61 -1.52 -10.49
N PHE A 141 -9.06 -2.61 -9.85
CA PHE A 141 -8.93 -3.98 -10.35
C PHE A 141 -9.54 -4.16 -11.75
N SER A 142 -10.73 -3.61 -12.01
CA SER A 142 -11.39 -3.73 -13.32
C SER A 142 -10.59 -3.03 -14.41
N THR A 143 -10.02 -1.86 -14.14
CA THR A 143 -9.20 -1.11 -15.10
C THR A 143 -7.92 -1.88 -15.42
N TYR A 144 -7.28 -2.52 -14.43
CA TYR A 144 -6.11 -3.37 -14.66
C TYR A 144 -6.43 -4.62 -15.46
N LEU A 145 -7.55 -5.29 -15.17
CA LEU A 145 -7.99 -6.42 -15.98
C LEU A 145 -8.25 -6.00 -17.43
N HIS A 146 -9.00 -4.91 -17.65
CA HIS A 146 -9.35 -4.45 -18.98
C HIS A 146 -8.13 -4.01 -19.80
N ASN A 147 -7.10 -3.49 -19.12
CA ASN A 147 -5.88 -2.97 -19.75
C ASN A 147 -4.65 -3.84 -19.48
N MET A 148 -4.82 -5.13 -19.19
CA MET A 148 -3.71 -5.99 -18.73
C MET A 148 -2.53 -6.03 -19.70
N ASP A 149 -2.79 -6.09 -21.02
CA ASP A 149 -1.73 -6.09 -22.02
C ASP A 149 -0.87 -4.83 -21.93
N ARG A 150 -1.53 -3.66 -21.91
CA ARG A 150 -0.90 -2.35 -21.79
C ARG A 150 -0.17 -2.18 -20.45
N PHE A 151 -0.79 -2.64 -19.38
CA PHE A 151 -0.22 -2.60 -18.04
C PHE A 151 1.07 -3.44 -17.96
N MET A 152 1.05 -4.66 -18.48
CA MET A 152 2.21 -5.54 -18.45
C MET A 152 3.29 -5.11 -19.45
N PHE A 153 2.91 -4.63 -20.64
CA PHE A 153 3.83 -4.03 -21.59
C PHE A 153 4.62 -2.88 -20.95
N ALA A 154 3.93 -1.93 -20.32
CA ALA A 154 4.59 -0.83 -19.63
C ALA A 154 5.49 -1.33 -18.49
N LYS A 155 5.00 -2.26 -17.67
CA LYS A 155 5.76 -2.82 -16.54
C LYS A 155 7.07 -3.50 -16.98
N VAL A 156 7.02 -4.28 -18.05
CA VAL A 156 8.18 -5.00 -18.58
C VAL A 156 9.15 -4.04 -19.26
N ASN A 157 8.66 -3.21 -20.18
CA ASN A 157 9.51 -2.40 -21.05
C ASN A 157 10.02 -1.10 -20.40
N MET A 158 9.34 -0.59 -19.37
CA MET A 158 9.69 0.69 -18.73
C MET A 158 10.32 0.53 -17.35
N THR A 159 10.87 -0.66 -17.05
CA THR A 159 11.48 -0.98 -15.74
C THR A 159 12.51 0.07 -15.29
N ALA A 160 13.34 0.57 -16.21
CA ALA A 160 14.33 1.62 -15.91
C ALA A 160 13.67 2.95 -15.48
N SER A 161 12.62 3.38 -16.17
CA SER A 161 11.89 4.61 -15.84
C SER A 161 11.18 4.50 -14.49
N LEU A 162 10.55 3.36 -14.21
CA LEU A 162 9.94 3.07 -12.90
C LEU A 162 10.97 3.09 -11.75
N LYS A 163 12.19 2.60 -12.01
CA LYS A 163 13.30 2.66 -11.05
C LYS A 163 13.74 4.10 -10.77
N THR A 164 13.73 4.97 -11.78
CA THR A 164 14.02 6.40 -11.62
C THR A 164 12.96 7.08 -10.74
N CYS A 165 11.67 6.84 -11.00
CA CYS A 165 10.58 7.34 -10.14
C CYS A 165 10.80 6.94 -8.67
N SER A 166 11.12 5.65 -8.44
CA SER A 166 11.34 5.12 -7.10
C SER A 166 12.56 5.75 -6.41
N LYS A 167 13.65 6.03 -7.14
CA LYS A 167 14.82 6.72 -6.59
C LYS A 167 14.51 8.15 -6.18
N ALA A 168 13.78 8.89 -7.03
CA ALA A 168 13.38 10.27 -6.75
C ALA A 168 12.50 10.33 -5.49
N PHE A 169 11.54 9.41 -5.37
CA PHE A 169 10.70 9.26 -4.18
C PHE A 169 11.53 9.02 -2.91
N LEU A 170 12.41 8.00 -2.93
CA LEU A 170 13.25 7.66 -1.78
C LEU A 170 14.16 8.82 -1.35
N HIS A 171 14.63 9.64 -2.30
CA HIS A 171 15.39 10.85 -1.97
C HIS A 171 14.52 11.92 -1.32
N GLY A 172 13.33 12.18 -1.87
CA GLY A 172 12.36 13.12 -1.28
C GLY A 172 11.90 12.73 0.13
N MET A 173 11.92 11.44 0.45
CA MET A 173 11.62 10.92 1.79
C MET A 173 12.71 11.19 2.86
N GLN A 174 13.90 11.68 2.48
CA GLN A 174 15.00 11.90 3.43
C GLN A 174 14.86 13.20 4.24
N THR A 175 13.87 14.03 3.91
CA THR A 175 13.59 15.30 4.59
C THR A 175 12.70 15.11 5.83
N THR A 176 12.81 16.03 6.78
CA THR A 176 11.88 16.13 7.93
C THR A 176 10.74 17.12 7.66
N ASP A 177 10.75 17.83 6.53
CA ASP A 177 9.66 18.72 6.12
C ASP A 177 8.48 17.90 5.57
N GLU A 178 7.38 17.88 6.33
CA GLU A 178 6.15 17.14 5.99
C GLU A 178 5.57 17.53 4.63
N THR A 179 5.69 18.78 4.21
CA THR A 179 5.15 19.26 2.93
C THR A 179 5.97 18.72 1.76
N VAL A 180 7.29 18.79 1.86
CA VAL A 180 8.20 18.25 0.84
C VAL A 180 8.05 16.74 0.76
N PHE A 181 7.92 16.11 1.92
CA PHE A 181 7.73 14.69 2.09
C PHE A 181 6.44 14.17 1.42
N CYS A 182 5.28 14.79 1.69
CA CYS A 182 4.02 14.41 1.05
C CYS A 182 3.96 14.74 -0.44
N ARG A 183 4.63 15.82 -0.85
CA ARG A 183 4.79 16.14 -2.27
C ARG A 183 5.57 15.06 -3.01
N ALA A 184 6.65 14.54 -2.42
CA ALA A 184 7.42 13.45 -3.01
C ALA A 184 6.56 12.19 -3.25
N MET A 185 5.61 11.89 -2.36
CA MET A 185 4.65 10.79 -2.55
C MET A 185 3.71 11.04 -3.74
N ARG A 186 3.13 12.24 -3.86
CA ARG A 186 2.27 12.59 -5.01
C ARG A 186 3.08 12.53 -6.31
N ASP A 187 4.26 13.13 -6.32
CA ASP A 187 5.14 13.19 -7.49
C ASP A 187 5.62 11.78 -7.90
N TYR A 188 5.75 10.86 -6.94
CA TYR A 188 6.00 9.44 -7.24
C TYR A 188 4.84 8.78 -7.99
N GLY A 189 3.61 9.00 -7.53
CA GLY A 189 2.39 8.53 -8.21
C GLY A 189 2.30 9.09 -9.63
N LEU A 190 2.50 10.41 -9.79
CA LEU A 190 2.48 11.09 -11.09
C LEU A 190 3.60 10.61 -12.02
N CYS A 191 4.81 10.39 -11.50
CA CYS A 191 5.92 9.84 -12.29
C CYS A 191 5.59 8.46 -12.83
N GLN A 192 5.03 7.56 -12.01
CA GLN A 192 4.60 6.25 -12.49
C GLN A 192 3.44 6.37 -13.49
N ALA A 193 2.46 7.23 -13.22
CA ALA A 193 1.36 7.48 -14.15
C ALA A 193 1.87 7.89 -15.53
N ASN A 194 2.84 8.81 -15.57
CA ASN A 194 3.45 9.27 -16.82
C ASN A 194 4.15 8.12 -17.57
N VAL A 195 4.93 7.29 -16.86
CA VAL A 195 5.57 6.11 -17.47
C VAL A 195 4.54 5.18 -18.11
N TYR A 196 3.44 4.90 -17.42
CA TYR A 196 2.37 4.07 -17.95
C TYR A 196 1.62 4.76 -19.09
N LEU A 197 1.42 6.08 -19.03
CA LEU A 197 0.77 6.85 -20.08
C LEU A 197 1.58 6.83 -21.37
N ILE A 198 2.89 7.12 -21.31
CA ILE A 198 3.81 7.06 -22.46
C ILE A 198 3.80 5.67 -23.08
N ALA A 199 3.85 4.61 -22.28
CA ALA A 199 3.95 3.25 -22.78
C ALA A 199 2.62 2.68 -23.33
N SER A 200 1.48 3.14 -22.81
CA SER A 200 0.17 2.54 -23.12
C SER A 200 -0.79 3.44 -23.90
N ASN A 201 -0.50 4.74 -23.95
CA ASN A 201 -1.40 5.79 -24.41
C ASN A 201 -2.82 5.65 -23.82
N ASN A 202 -2.91 5.35 -22.51
CA ASN A 202 -4.18 5.15 -21.81
C ASN A 202 -4.24 5.98 -20.52
N MET A 203 -5.06 7.02 -20.53
CA MET A 203 -5.24 7.92 -19.39
C MET A 203 -5.91 7.25 -18.19
N GLU A 204 -6.90 6.38 -18.40
CA GLU A 204 -7.59 5.66 -17.32
C GLU A 204 -6.62 4.74 -16.57
N LEU A 205 -5.75 4.05 -17.31
CA LEU A 205 -4.69 3.22 -16.74
C LEU A 205 -3.67 4.06 -15.99
N ALA A 206 -3.22 5.17 -16.57
CA ALA A 206 -2.28 6.10 -15.94
C ALA A 206 -2.83 6.66 -14.62
N TYR A 207 -4.08 7.14 -14.63
CA TYR A 207 -4.79 7.59 -13.44
C TYR A 207 -4.90 6.48 -12.39
N SER A 208 -5.31 5.28 -12.81
CA SER A 208 -5.43 4.13 -11.91
C SER A 208 -4.09 3.77 -11.27
N VAL A 209 -2.98 3.78 -12.02
CA VAL A 209 -1.62 3.59 -11.49
C VAL A 209 -1.25 4.66 -10.49
N CYS A 210 -1.58 5.93 -10.78
CA CYS A 210 -1.31 7.05 -9.90
C CYS A 210 -2.00 6.88 -8.53
N GLU A 211 -3.34 6.73 -8.54
CA GLU A 211 -4.13 6.60 -7.32
C GLU A 211 -3.75 5.36 -6.53
N THR A 212 -3.52 4.25 -7.23
CA THR A 212 -3.12 2.99 -6.62
C THR A 212 -1.75 3.10 -5.93
N THR A 213 -0.79 3.76 -6.59
CA THR A 213 0.53 4.04 -5.99
C THR A 213 0.38 4.92 -4.76
N ARG A 214 -0.38 6.01 -4.87
CA ARG A 214 -0.66 6.93 -3.76
C ARG A 214 -1.30 6.21 -2.58
N ILE A 215 -2.36 5.43 -2.81
CA ILE A 215 -3.05 4.66 -1.76
C ILE A 215 -2.06 3.70 -1.08
N GLY A 216 -1.20 3.04 -1.84
CA GLY A 216 -0.16 2.15 -1.29
C GLY A 216 0.83 2.86 -0.36
N GLU A 217 1.19 4.10 -0.65
CA GLU A 217 2.15 4.87 0.15
C GLU A 217 1.51 5.66 1.31
N VAL A 218 0.28 6.19 1.13
CA VAL A 218 -0.47 6.92 2.18
C VAL A 218 -0.65 6.08 3.44
N VAL A 219 -0.73 4.75 3.34
CA VAL A 219 -0.84 3.92 4.55
C VAL A 219 0.38 4.04 5.46
N THR A 220 1.56 4.25 4.88
CA THR A 220 2.76 4.52 5.67
C THR A 220 2.84 5.98 6.13
N LEU A 221 2.20 6.89 5.38
CA LEU A 221 2.31 8.34 5.51
C LEU A 221 0.92 8.97 5.69
N PRO A 222 0.21 8.67 6.79
CA PRO A 222 -1.19 9.06 6.95
C PRO A 222 -1.38 10.58 6.94
N LEU A 223 -0.35 11.36 7.31
CA LEU A 223 -0.36 12.82 7.22
C LEU A 223 -0.49 13.35 5.77
N CYS A 224 -0.19 12.52 4.77
CA CYS A 224 -0.29 12.83 3.35
C CYS A 224 -1.64 12.44 2.73
N SER A 225 -2.66 12.14 3.54
CA SER A 225 -3.98 11.70 3.05
C SER A 225 -4.89 12.85 2.59
N THR A 226 -4.42 14.10 2.59
CA THR A 226 -5.25 15.24 2.15
C THR A 226 -5.44 15.24 0.64
N SER A 227 -6.52 15.87 0.18
CA SER A 227 -6.85 15.97 -1.25
C SER A 227 -5.77 16.64 -2.09
N ASP A 228 -4.92 17.48 -1.49
CA ASP A 228 -3.84 18.19 -2.18
C ASP A 228 -2.78 17.25 -2.78
N TYR A 229 -2.73 16.01 -2.29
CA TYR A 229 -1.82 14.96 -2.72
C TYR A 229 -2.49 13.88 -3.57
N TYR A 230 -3.75 14.09 -3.97
CA TYR A 230 -4.47 13.15 -4.82
C TYR A 230 -4.01 13.28 -6.26
N CYS A 231 -4.15 12.19 -7.01
CA CYS A 231 -3.97 12.23 -8.45
C CYS A 231 -5.22 12.83 -9.10
N SER A 232 -5.00 13.59 -10.17
CA SER A 232 -6.06 14.08 -11.05
C SER A 232 -5.62 13.89 -12.49
N VAL A 233 -6.59 13.84 -13.41
CA VAL A 233 -6.30 13.74 -14.83
C VAL A 233 -5.51 14.96 -15.30
N GLU A 234 -5.89 16.15 -14.83
CA GLU A 234 -5.23 17.42 -15.16
C GLU A 234 -3.76 17.43 -14.72
N LEU A 235 -3.46 16.90 -13.52
CA LEU A 235 -2.09 16.80 -13.02
C LEU A 235 -1.26 15.81 -13.85
N ILE A 236 -1.86 14.73 -14.37
CA ILE A 236 -1.17 13.77 -15.22
C ILE A 236 -0.91 14.37 -16.61
N GLU A 237 -1.86 15.10 -17.16
CA GLU A 237 -1.72 15.80 -18.45
C GLU A 237 -0.60 16.86 -18.40
N GLN A 238 -0.45 17.57 -17.29
CA GLN A 238 0.61 18.57 -17.09
C GLN A 238 2.04 18.00 -17.05
N GLN A 239 2.20 16.67 -16.95
CA GLN A 239 3.50 16.00 -16.94
C GLN A 239 3.98 15.58 -18.36
N ASN A 240 3.12 15.72 -19.37
CA ASN A 240 3.40 15.41 -20.79
C ASN A 240 3.64 16.68 -21.61
#